data_AF-A0A521GWU8-F1
#
_entry.id   AF-A0A521GWU8-F1
#
_cell.length_a   1.000
_cell.length_b   1.000
_cell.length_c   1.000
_cell.angle_alpha   90.00
_cell.angle_beta   90.00
_cell.angle_gamma   90.00
#
_symmetry.space_group_name_H-M   'P 1'
#
loop_
_entity.id
_entity.type
_entity.pdbx_description
1 polymer ?
#
loop_
_entity_poly.entity_id
_entity_poly.type
_entity_poly.pdbx_seq_one_letter_code
_entity_poly.pdbx_strand_id
1 'polypeptide(L)'
;MKIKYLTHARSPFWQLLFSLESFALMLVLLGANPPHQGVVDLSVNLEQQSTLALLIILAIIVLLSCLLYGLAIQRYNAAHPRAKMRWFRNNTPEIFTQDERLQSLSAHATQRVYRYHSVALPLLALAFFLVRPDTFWAIIFLAIFTIGHYITYLRHSWVALDD
;
A
#
# COMPACT_ATOMS: atom_id res chain seq x y z
N MET A 1 -13.56 -17.08 -3.44
CA MET A 1 -13.21 -15.68 -3.09
C MET A 1 -14.28 -14.73 -3.64
N LYS A 2 -15.13 -14.15 -2.79
CA LYS A 2 -16.19 -13.22 -3.25
C LYS A 2 -15.58 -11.82 -3.48
N ILE A 3 -15.55 -11.37 -4.74
CA ILE A 3 -15.03 -10.04 -5.20
C ILE A 3 -15.57 -8.86 -4.35
N LYS A 4 -16.76 -9.02 -3.74
CA LYS A 4 -17.37 -8.04 -2.84
C LYS A 4 -16.54 -7.69 -1.60
N TYR A 5 -15.72 -8.60 -1.09
CA TYR A 5 -14.91 -8.33 0.12
C TYR A 5 -13.67 -7.50 -0.20
N LEU A 6 -13.04 -7.70 -1.36
CA LEU A 6 -11.89 -6.90 -1.79
C LEU A 6 -12.25 -5.42 -1.92
N THR A 7 -13.43 -5.15 -2.46
CA THR A 7 -13.94 -3.80 -2.73
C THR A 7 -14.65 -3.17 -1.53
N HIS A 8 -14.70 -3.87 -0.39
CA HIS A 8 -15.28 -3.31 0.83
C HIS A 8 -14.44 -2.14 1.33
N ALA A 9 -15.10 -1.07 1.80
CA ALA A 9 -14.41 0.17 2.19
C ALA A 9 -13.45 0.01 3.38
N ARG A 10 -13.65 -1.01 4.23
CA ARG A 10 -12.74 -1.36 5.34
C ARG A 10 -11.64 -2.35 4.97
N SER A 11 -11.61 -2.79 3.71
CA SER A 11 -10.66 -3.82 3.29
C SER A 11 -9.21 -3.29 3.36
N PRO A 12 -8.26 -4.06 3.90
CA PRO A 12 -6.84 -3.70 3.87
C PRO A 12 -6.28 -3.68 2.44
N PHE A 13 -7.05 -4.22 1.48
CA PHE A 13 -6.75 -4.15 0.06
C PHE A 13 -6.50 -2.72 -0.43
N TRP A 14 -7.30 -1.74 0.02
CA TRP A 14 -7.09 -0.35 -0.38
C TRP A 14 -5.74 0.19 0.09
N GLN A 15 -5.33 -0.14 1.31
CA GLN A 15 -4.03 0.26 1.85
C GLN A 15 -2.87 -0.41 1.10
N LEU A 16 -3.00 -1.69 0.75
CA LEU A 16 -2.04 -2.39 -0.08
C LEU A 16 -1.95 -1.75 -1.47
N LEU A 17 -3.08 -1.49 -2.14
CA LEU A 17 -3.13 -0.85 -3.45
C LEU A 17 -2.42 0.52 -3.43
N PHE A 18 -2.78 1.40 -2.50
CA PHE A 18 -2.13 2.70 -2.36
C PHE A 18 -0.63 2.60 -2.06
N SER A 19 -0.21 1.60 -1.27
CA SER A 19 1.22 1.39 -1.01
C SER A 19 1.97 0.99 -2.28
N LEU A 20 1.41 0.10 -3.11
CA LEU A 20 2.02 -0.32 -4.38
C LEU A 20 2.12 0.84 -5.37
N GLU A 21 1.06 1.63 -5.50
CA GLU A 21 1.06 2.83 -6.34
C GLU A 21 2.12 3.84 -5.86
N SER A 22 2.26 4.03 -4.56
CA SER A 22 3.27 4.91 -3.97
C SER A 22 4.70 4.44 -4.27
N PHE A 23 4.98 3.13 -4.16
CA PHE A 23 6.28 2.58 -4.51
C PHE A 23 6.59 2.71 -6.00
N ALA A 24 5.60 2.44 -6.87
CA ALA A 24 5.75 2.67 -8.29
C ALA A 24 6.10 4.13 -8.59
N LEU A 25 5.45 5.07 -7.91
CA LEU A 25 5.68 6.50 -8.10
C LEU A 25 7.08 6.91 -7.63
N MET A 26 7.53 6.40 -6.48
CA MET A 26 8.90 6.61 -5.99
C MET A 26 9.96 6.08 -6.97
N LEU A 27 9.75 4.91 -7.57
CA LEU A 27 10.69 4.33 -8.54
C LEU A 27 10.77 5.17 -9.83
N VAL A 28 9.63 5.63 -10.34
CA VAL A 28 9.61 6.49 -11.54
C VAL A 28 10.25 7.84 -11.26
N LEU A 29 9.98 8.45 -10.10
CA LEU A 29 10.62 9.71 -9.69
C LEU A 29 12.13 9.58 -9.49
N LEU A 30 12.61 8.43 -9.01
CA LEU A 30 14.04 8.16 -8.90
C LEU A 30 14.68 8.09 -10.28
N GLY A 31 14.05 7.42 -11.24
CA GLY A 31 14.52 7.35 -12.63
C GLY A 31 14.45 8.69 -13.39
N ALA A 32 13.54 9.58 -13.00
CA ALA A 32 13.32 10.88 -13.65
C ALA A 32 14.42 11.93 -13.38
N ASN A 33 15.35 11.67 -12.45
CA ASN A 33 16.42 12.59 -12.08
C ASN A 33 17.81 12.04 -12.47
N PRO A 34 18.16 11.91 -13.77
CA PRO A 34 19.49 11.51 -14.17
C PRO A 34 20.52 12.62 -13.80
N PRO A 35 21.74 12.24 -13.37
CA PRO A 35 22.80 13.21 -13.09
C PRO A 35 23.12 14.00 -14.36
N HIS A 36 23.01 15.33 -14.29
CA HIS A 36 23.24 16.24 -15.41
C HIS A 36 24.63 16.03 -16.03
N GLN A 37 24.69 15.33 -17.17
CA GLN A 37 25.84 15.36 -18.07
C GLN A 37 25.46 16.21 -19.28
N GLY A 38 26.19 17.31 -19.48
CA GLY A 38 25.84 18.46 -20.33
C GLY A 38 25.93 18.23 -21.84
N VAL A 39 25.37 17.14 -22.36
CA VAL A 39 25.20 16.93 -23.80
C VAL A 39 23.71 16.73 -24.06
N VAL A 40 23.09 17.67 -24.76
CA VAL A 40 21.68 17.58 -25.17
C VAL A 40 21.60 16.62 -26.36
N ASP A 41 21.57 15.32 -26.07
CA ASP A 41 21.36 14.29 -27.07
C ASP A 41 19.85 14.05 -27.31
N LEU A 42 19.47 13.78 -28.56
CA LEU A 42 18.08 13.50 -28.94
C LEU A 42 17.49 12.29 -28.16
N SER A 43 18.33 11.34 -27.74
CA SER A 43 17.96 10.20 -26.89
C SER A 43 17.48 10.63 -25.50
N VAL A 44 18.12 11.63 -24.89
CA VAL A 44 17.75 12.17 -23.57
C VAL A 44 16.36 12.79 -23.61
N ASN A 45 16.01 13.46 -24.72
CA ASN A 45 14.68 14.03 -24.90
C ASN A 45 13.57 12.96 -25.00
N LEU A 46 13.84 11.81 -25.64
CA LEU A 46 12.88 10.70 -25.75
C LEU A 46 12.70 9.98 -24.40
N GLU A 47 13.77 9.73 -23.67
CA GLU A 47 13.72 9.12 -22.33
C GLU A 47 12.94 10.00 -21.33
N GLN A 48 13.20 11.31 -21.35
CA GLN A 48 12.48 12.26 -20.50
C GLN A 48 10.99 12.34 -20.84
N GLN A 49 10.62 12.32 -22.13
CA GLN A 49 9.22 12.28 -22.56
C GLN A 49 8.52 10.98 -22.13
N SER A 50 9.20 9.84 -22.25
CA SER A 50 8.65 8.55 -21.83
C SER A 50 8.42 8.48 -20.32
N THR A 51 9.35 9.04 -19.53
CA THR A 51 9.23 9.11 -18.07
C THR A 51 8.08 10.02 -17.65
N LEU A 52 7.93 11.17 -18.31
CA LEU A 52 6.82 12.09 -18.08
C LEU A 52 5.46 11.45 -18.42
N ALA A 53 5.37 10.71 -19.53
CA ALA A 53 4.18 9.96 -19.89
C ALA A 53 3.82 8.90 -18.83
N LEU A 54 4.81 8.16 -18.33
CA LEU A 54 4.62 7.17 -17.27
C LEU A 54 4.14 7.81 -15.96
N LEU A 55 4.70 8.97 -15.58
CA LEU A 55 4.24 9.74 -14.41
C LEU A 55 2.78 10.17 -14.56
N ILE A 56 2.37 10.65 -15.74
CA ILE A 56 0.98 11.04 -16.00
C ILE A 56 0.05 9.83 -15.88
N ILE A 57 0.40 8.70 -16.48
CA ILE A 57 -0.40 7.48 -16.40
C ILE A 57 -0.56 7.04 -14.94
N LEU A 58 0.53 7.04 -14.18
CA LEU A 58 0.49 6.62 -12.78
C LEU A 58 -0.32 7.60 -11.91
N ALA A 59 -0.20 8.91 -12.17
CA ALA A 59 -1.03 9.91 -11.50
C ALA A 59 -2.53 9.69 -11.79
N ILE A 60 -2.89 9.36 -13.02
CA ILE A 60 -4.28 9.02 -13.39
C ILE A 60 -4.76 7.78 -12.63
N ILE A 61 -3.92 6.74 -12.53
CA ILE A 61 -4.24 5.51 -11.77
C ILE A 61 -4.49 5.85 -10.29
N VAL A 62 -3.61 6.62 -9.65
CA VAL A 62 -3.76 7.05 -8.25
C VAL A 62 -5.06 7.86 -8.05
N LEU A 63 -5.36 8.79 -8.96
CA LEU A 63 -6.60 9.57 -8.91
C LEU A 63 -7.84 8.69 -9.04
N LEU A 64 -7.80 7.69 -9.93
CA LEU A 64 -8.88 6.72 -10.10
C LEU A 64 -9.07 5.87 -8.83
N SER A 65 -7.97 5.38 -8.24
CA SER A 65 -8.00 4.63 -6.98
C SER A 65 -8.57 5.46 -5.83
N CYS A 66 -8.20 6.74 -5.74
CA CYS A 66 -8.79 7.68 -4.77
C CYS A 66 -10.29 7.86 -4.98
N LEU A 67 -10.73 8.05 -6.22
CA LEU A 67 -12.15 8.18 -6.57
C LEU A 67 -12.93 6.93 -6.17
N LEU A 68 -12.44 5.75 -6.53
CA LEU A 68 -13.09 4.47 -6.22
C LEU A 68 -13.17 4.23 -4.71
N TYR A 69 -12.10 4.52 -3.97
CA TYR A 69 -12.10 4.43 -2.52
C TYR A 69 -13.09 5.41 -1.88
N GLY A 70 -13.17 6.63 -2.40
CA GLY A 70 -14.14 7.63 -1.97
C GLY A 70 -15.59 7.17 -2.17
N LEU A 71 -15.90 6.58 -3.32
CA LEU A 71 -17.21 5.98 -3.60
C LEU A 71 -17.49 4.81 -2.65
N ALA A 72 -16.50 3.98 -2.35
CA ALA A 72 -16.64 2.88 -1.40
C ALA A 72 -16.98 3.41 0.02
N ILE A 73 -16.28 4.45 0.49
CA ILE A 73 -16.57 5.11 1.77
C ILE A 73 -17.98 5.70 1.77
N GLN A 74 -18.39 6.39 0.72
CA GLN A 74 -19.74 6.97 0.62
C GLN A 74 -20.82 5.91 0.71
N ARG A 75 -20.69 4.82 -0.06
CA ARG A 75 -21.62 3.67 -0.01
C ARG A 75 -21.66 3.05 1.38
N TYR A 76 -20.51 2.89 2.01
CA TYR A 76 -20.43 2.36 3.38
C TYR A 76 -21.13 3.27 4.39
N ASN A 77 -20.88 4.58 4.33
CA ASN A 77 -21.46 5.57 5.24
C ASN A 77 -22.98 5.72 5.07
N ALA A 78 -23.49 5.55 3.85
CA ALA A 78 -24.92 5.53 3.58
C ALA A 78 -25.59 4.30 4.22
N ALA A 79 -24.94 3.13 4.15
CA ALA A 79 -25.44 1.90 4.78
C ALA A 79 -25.27 1.89 6.32
N HIS A 80 -24.29 2.61 6.87
CA HIS A 80 -23.95 2.59 8.29
C HIS A 80 -23.90 4.01 8.89
N PRO A 81 -25.07 4.68 9.05
CA PRO A 81 -25.12 6.08 9.50
C PRO A 81 -24.57 6.30 10.92
N ARG A 82 -24.61 5.27 11.78
CA ARG A 82 -24.09 5.31 13.16
C ARG A 82 -22.58 5.05 13.26
N ALA A 83 -21.95 4.49 12.22
CA ALA A 83 -20.55 4.05 12.24
C ALA A 83 -19.75 4.62 11.05
N LYS A 84 -19.87 5.93 10.80
CA LYS A 84 -19.26 6.59 9.64
C LYS A 84 -17.73 6.49 9.63
N MET A 85 -17.19 6.17 8.46
CA MET A 85 -15.77 6.30 8.14
C MET A 85 -15.44 7.72 7.66
N ARG A 86 -14.31 8.25 8.13
CA ARG A 86 -13.73 9.51 7.66
C ARG A 86 -12.35 9.21 7.08
N TRP A 87 -11.96 9.97 6.06
CA TRP A 87 -10.70 9.82 5.33
C TRP A 87 -9.46 9.89 6.23
N PHE A 88 -9.45 10.79 7.23
CA PHE A 88 -8.29 11.05 8.08
C PHE A 88 -8.47 10.59 9.52
N ARG A 89 -9.34 9.60 9.78
CA ARG A 89 -9.52 9.11 11.14
C ARG A 89 -8.40 8.11 11.47
N ASN A 90 -7.57 8.46 12.46
CA ASN A 90 -6.48 7.61 12.94
C ASN A 90 -6.92 6.41 13.79
N ASN A 91 -8.24 6.15 13.90
CA ASN A 91 -8.75 5.04 14.68
C ASN A 91 -9.19 3.92 13.76
N THR A 92 -8.62 2.74 13.97
CA THR A 92 -8.95 1.52 13.24
C THR A 92 -10.46 1.23 13.37
N PRO A 93 -11.21 1.13 12.26
CA PRO A 93 -12.66 0.93 12.31
C PRO A 93 -13.06 -0.39 12.98
N GLU A 94 -12.13 -1.34 13.10
CA GLU A 94 -12.31 -2.65 13.75
C GLU A 94 -12.48 -2.54 15.27
N ILE A 95 -11.88 -1.53 15.92
CA ILE A 95 -12.04 -1.27 17.37
C ILE A 95 -13.47 -0.81 17.70
N PHE A 96 -14.21 -0.28 16.70
CA PHE A 96 -15.58 0.20 16.86
C PHE A 96 -16.66 -0.79 16.43
N THR A 97 -16.27 -1.94 15.86
CA THR A 97 -17.23 -3.02 15.63
C THR A 97 -17.60 -3.59 17.00
N GLN A 98 -18.88 -3.49 17.39
CA GLN A 98 -19.42 -4.11 18.60
C GLN A 98 -19.46 -5.65 18.52
N ASP A 99 -18.75 -6.23 17.56
CA ASP A 99 -18.67 -7.66 17.31
C ASP A 99 -17.35 -8.15 17.89
N GLU A 100 -17.43 -8.83 19.03
CA GLU A 100 -16.29 -9.41 19.74
C GLU A 100 -15.48 -10.36 18.85
N ARG A 101 -16.14 -11.07 17.93
CA ARG A 101 -15.47 -11.99 17.01
C ARG A 101 -14.55 -11.23 16.08
N LEU A 102 -14.99 -10.12 15.50
CA LEU A 102 -14.17 -9.27 14.61
C LEU A 102 -13.01 -8.60 15.34
N GLN A 103 -13.20 -8.21 16.61
CA GLN A 103 -12.13 -7.65 17.43
C GLN A 103 -11.04 -8.68 17.76
N SER A 104 -11.43 -9.91 18.14
CA SER A 104 -10.48 -10.98 18.40
C SER A 104 -9.66 -11.34 17.14
N LEU A 105 -10.32 -11.29 15.98
CA LEU A 105 -9.73 -11.56 14.69
C LEU A 105 -8.66 -10.53 14.29
N SER A 106 -8.99 -9.25 14.42
CA SER A 106 -8.03 -8.19 14.13
C SER A 106 -6.88 -8.18 15.12
N ALA A 107 -7.12 -8.48 16.40
CA ALA A 107 -6.09 -8.62 17.42
C ALA A 107 -5.09 -9.73 17.05
N HIS A 108 -5.59 -10.90 16.63
CA HIS A 108 -4.73 -12.00 16.18
C HIS A 108 -3.99 -11.68 14.87
N ALA A 109 -4.64 -11.01 13.92
CA ALA A 109 -4.00 -10.60 12.66
C ALA A 109 -2.86 -9.63 12.94
N THR A 110 -3.12 -8.64 13.80
CA THR A 110 -2.14 -7.66 14.28
C THR A 110 -0.99 -8.33 15.01
N GLN A 111 -1.26 -9.29 15.90
CA GLN A 111 -0.22 -10.04 16.62
C GLN A 111 0.74 -10.76 15.65
N ARG A 112 0.21 -11.33 14.55
CA ARG A 112 1.05 -11.96 13.53
C ARG A 112 1.86 -10.97 12.72
N VAL A 113 1.30 -9.80 12.40
CA VAL A 113 2.05 -8.72 11.77
C VAL A 113 3.20 -8.28 12.67
N TYR A 114 2.99 -8.14 13.99
CA TYR A 114 4.07 -7.84 14.92
C TYR A 114 5.14 -8.93 14.95
N ARG A 115 4.74 -10.20 14.92
CA ARG A 115 5.70 -11.31 14.80
C ARG A 115 6.50 -11.22 13.49
N TYR A 116 5.84 -10.91 12.37
CA TYR A 116 6.53 -10.64 11.11
C TYR A 116 7.53 -9.49 11.25
N HIS A 117 7.16 -8.35 11.86
CA HIS A 117 8.07 -7.22 12.05
C HIS A 117 9.27 -7.58 12.93
N SER A 118 9.06 -8.38 13.98
CA SER A 118 10.15 -8.80 14.87
C SER A 118 11.25 -9.62 14.17
N VAL A 119 10.96 -10.24 13.03
CA VAL A 119 11.94 -10.99 12.23
C VAL A 119 12.37 -10.21 10.99
N ALA A 120 11.41 -9.62 10.27
CA ALA A 120 11.66 -8.94 9.02
C ALA A 120 12.50 -7.66 9.19
N LEU A 121 12.29 -6.88 10.27
CA LEU A 121 13.08 -5.67 10.50
C LEU A 121 14.57 -5.96 10.79
N PRO A 122 14.94 -6.91 11.68
CA PRO A 122 16.34 -7.29 11.83
C PRO A 122 16.97 -7.83 10.55
N LEU A 123 16.25 -8.65 9.78
CA LEU A 123 16.75 -9.16 8.50
C LEU A 123 16.95 -8.03 7.47
N LEU A 124 16.03 -7.07 7.43
CA LEU A 124 16.13 -5.89 6.58
C LEU A 124 17.34 -5.03 6.98
N ALA A 125 17.53 -4.80 8.28
CA ALA A 125 18.69 -4.06 8.80
C ALA A 125 20.01 -4.77 8.45
N LEU A 126 20.06 -6.10 8.60
CA LEU A 126 21.22 -6.89 8.22
C LEU A 126 21.49 -6.80 6.70
N ALA A 127 20.46 -6.92 5.87
CA ALA A 127 20.58 -6.77 4.42
C ALA A 127 21.13 -5.39 4.02
N PHE A 128 20.64 -4.32 4.66
CA PHE A 128 21.13 -2.96 4.42
C PHE A 128 22.58 -2.78 4.86
N PHE A 129 22.96 -3.37 6.00
CA PHE A 129 24.33 -3.29 6.50
C PHE A 129 25.33 -4.03 5.59
N LEU A 130 24.96 -5.21 5.09
CA LEU A 130 25.82 -6.06 4.26
C LEU A 130 25.93 -5.57 2.82
N VAL A 131 24.81 -5.20 2.19
CA VAL A 131 24.75 -4.87 0.76
C VAL A 131 24.96 -3.38 0.51
N ARG A 132 24.65 -2.52 1.49
CA ARG A 132 24.63 -1.05 1.35
C ARG A 132 23.90 -0.63 0.07
N PRO A 133 22.61 -0.97 -0.05
CA PRO A 133 21.85 -0.74 -1.26
C PRO A 133 21.83 0.75 -1.62
N ASP A 134 21.87 1.04 -2.91
CA ASP A 134 21.53 2.36 -3.41
C ASP A 134 20.02 2.65 -3.16
N THR A 135 19.60 3.88 -3.47
CA THR A 135 18.22 4.32 -3.26
C THR A 135 17.21 3.43 -3.98
N PHE A 136 17.56 2.89 -5.16
CA PHE A 136 16.68 2.03 -5.93
C PHE A 136 16.41 0.72 -5.17
N TRP A 137 17.46 0.03 -4.75
CA TRP A 137 17.33 -1.21 -3.99
C TRP A 137 16.69 -1.00 -2.62
N ALA A 138 16.94 0.14 -1.97
CA ALA A 138 16.29 0.49 -0.72
C ALA A 138 14.76 0.61 -0.86
N ILE A 139 14.26 1.23 -1.94
CA ILE A 139 12.83 1.31 -2.24
C ILE A 139 12.25 -0.10 -2.47
N ILE A 140 12.95 -0.95 -3.22
CA ILE A 140 12.51 -2.33 -3.48
C ILE A 140 12.41 -3.14 -2.18
N PHE A 141 13.40 -3.06 -1.30
CA PHE A 141 13.34 -3.75 -0.02
C PHE A 141 12.19 -3.27 0.87
N LEU A 142 11.94 -1.95 0.91
CA LEU A 142 10.83 -1.38 1.64
C LEU A 142 9.47 -1.80 1.05
N ALA A 143 9.38 -1.91 -0.27
CA ALA A 143 8.21 -2.42 -0.97
C ALA A 143 7.93 -3.88 -0.60
N ILE A 144 8.94 -4.75 -0.67
CA ILE A 144 8.83 -6.17 -0.27
C ILE A 144 8.41 -6.27 1.20
N PHE A 145 9.03 -5.47 2.07
CA PHE A 145 8.69 -5.44 3.49
C PHE A 145 7.22 -5.08 3.73
N THR A 146 6.73 -4.05 3.03
CA THR A 146 5.35 -3.55 3.14
C THR A 146 4.34 -4.54 2.54
N ILE A 147 4.67 -5.17 1.41
CA ILE A 147 3.85 -6.24 0.84
C ILE A 147 3.75 -7.41 1.82
N GLY A 148 4.87 -7.82 2.44
CA GLY A 148 4.88 -8.87 3.45
C GLY A 148 4.03 -8.53 4.68
N HIS A 149 4.01 -7.27 5.13
CA HIS A 149 3.10 -6.77 6.17
C HIS A 149 1.65 -7.05 5.78
N TYR A 150 1.22 -6.56 4.61
CA TYR A 150 -0.18 -6.67 4.19
C TYR A 150 -0.58 -8.10 3.87
N ILE A 151 0.28 -8.91 3.26
CA ILE A 151 0.02 -10.34 3.03
C ILE A 151 -0.17 -11.08 4.35
N THR A 152 0.66 -10.79 5.38
CA THR A 152 0.53 -11.40 6.70
C THR A 152 -0.79 -11.03 7.36
N TYR A 153 -1.19 -9.75 7.27
CA TYR A 153 -2.46 -9.26 7.79
C TYR A 153 -3.65 -9.89 7.06
N LEU A 154 -3.64 -9.83 5.73
CA LEU A 154 -4.67 -10.33 4.84
C LEU A 154 -4.84 -11.83 5.06
N ARG A 155 -3.78 -12.64 4.96
CA ARG A 155 -3.87 -14.11 5.10
C ARG A 155 -4.63 -14.53 6.36
N HIS A 156 -4.49 -13.80 7.46
CA HIS A 156 -5.19 -14.16 8.68
C HIS A 156 -6.62 -13.60 8.76
N SER A 157 -6.83 -12.36 8.31
CA SER A 157 -8.16 -11.76 8.25
C SER A 157 -9.10 -12.47 7.26
N TRP A 158 -8.57 -13.03 6.16
CA TRP A 158 -9.37 -13.78 5.17
C TRP A 158 -9.76 -15.18 5.61
N VAL A 159 -8.82 -15.92 6.22
CA VAL A 159 -9.07 -17.33 6.61
C VAL A 159 -10.25 -17.44 7.58
N ALA A 160 -10.46 -16.45 8.43
CA ALA A 160 -11.54 -16.50 9.40
C ALA A 160 -12.87 -15.84 8.94
N LEU A 161 -12.92 -15.29 7.73
CA LEU A 161 -14.15 -14.82 7.08
C LEU A 161 -14.80 -15.90 6.20
N ASP A 162 -14.05 -16.95 5.86
CA ASP A 162 -14.54 -18.12 5.14
C ASP A 162 -15.11 -19.23 6.08
N ASP A 163 -14.91 -19.11 7.40
CA ASP A 163 -15.47 -19.95 8.48
C ASP A 163 -16.73 -19.34 9.13
#